data_AF-A0A7V5KAG4-F1
#
_entry.id   AF-A0A7V5KAG4-F1
#
_cell.length_a   1.000
_cell.length_b   1.000
_cell.length_c   1.000
_cell.angle_alpha   90.00
_cell.angle_beta   90.00
_cell.angle_gamma   90.00
#
_symmetry.space_group_name_H-M   'P 1'
#
loop_
_entity.id
_entity.type
_entity.pdbx_description
1 polymer ?
#
loop_
_entity_poly.entity_id
_entity_poly.type
_entity_poly.pdbx_seq_one_letter_code
_entity_poly.pdbx_strand_id
1 'polypeptide(L)'
;MNVNMDKSQEIFYKILSEHKELSSLPQVLAEVLKISSDDNSSADDLADVIMKDPALAAKLLRVVNSPFCGMAREVTSIKQAVMTLGIRTVTAIALSTSIYDLTNKIDSLINRKKFWRHSLEVAIASRMIAEKIGYGSPEEAFVAGLLHDIGVLILESSFPEEFKRIWRLVESGEKQELVEQRTWGTDHAKAGQFLLDQWGIPKKLGEAIGAHHEMIDHGEPASSKKLNLILNLANQISRFRVYSMPPPESKDLENRDVIAASLEISQEQLAKICENLVSEVIKESGYLEIKIGSLEELFLQANQLLFKQYLATENLLRENRTMKQQINRDQVKKAALESLNSLSATFSHYINNAISAILGRAELIEAGITRGEIIDKNGSAGLSSQIIIEAVDTISIILGELNKISMYDDSSQLDDSYLADFEEKIKTQLKNLEKASAPIGG
;
A
#
# COMPACT_ATOMS: atom_id res chain seq x y z
N MET A 1 26.44 36.87 9.85
CA MET A 1 25.65 36.20 10.90
C MET A 1 25.23 34.88 10.30
N ASN A 2 25.97 33.79 10.57
CA ASN A 2 25.68 32.48 9.99
C ASN A 2 24.49 31.88 10.74
N VAL A 3 23.29 32.10 10.20
CA VAL A 3 22.13 31.29 10.58
C VAL A 3 22.40 29.91 10.01
N ASN A 4 22.46 28.91 10.88
CA ASN A 4 22.56 27.50 10.48
C ASN A 4 21.22 27.15 9.84
N MET A 5 21.09 27.37 8.53
CA MET A 5 19.88 27.06 7.77
C MET A 5 19.68 25.55 7.78
N ASP A 6 18.45 25.10 8.03
CA ASP A 6 18.11 23.70 7.78
C ASP A 6 18.25 23.41 6.28
N LYS A 7 18.55 22.15 5.92
CA LYS A 7 18.84 21.71 4.55
C LYS A 7 17.75 22.13 3.56
N SER A 8 16.49 22.10 4.00
CA SER A 8 15.33 22.57 3.24
C SER A 8 15.38 24.08 2.93
N GLN A 9 15.79 24.90 3.90
CA GLN A 9 15.91 26.34 3.75
C GLN A 9 17.03 26.74 2.79
N GLU A 10 18.13 25.98 2.76
CA GLU A 10 19.20 26.19 1.77
C GLU A 10 18.70 25.94 0.34
N ILE A 11 17.89 24.89 0.14
CA ILE A 11 17.31 24.57 -1.17
C ILE A 11 16.35 25.68 -1.63
N PHE A 12 15.46 26.13 -0.76
CA PHE A 12 14.54 27.24 -1.07
C PHE A 12 15.28 28.56 -1.36
N TYR A 13 16.35 28.85 -0.62
CA TYR A 13 17.20 30.01 -0.90
C TYR A 13 17.85 29.94 -2.28
N LYS A 14 18.38 28.78 -2.67
CA LYS A 14 19.00 28.58 -3.99
C LYS A 14 18.00 28.71 -5.13
N ILE A 15 16.79 28.17 -4.98
CA ILE A 15 15.69 28.35 -5.95
C ILE A 15 15.46 29.84 -6.24
N LEU A 16 15.43 30.69 -5.20
CA LEU A 16 15.20 32.13 -5.36
C LEU A 16 16.41 32.90 -5.90
N SER A 17 17.61 32.55 -5.47
CA SER A 17 18.81 33.36 -5.72
C SER A 17 19.50 33.01 -7.04
N GLU A 18 19.49 31.74 -7.44
CA GLU A 18 20.30 31.22 -8.54
C GLU A 18 19.47 30.92 -9.81
N HIS A 19 18.13 30.82 -9.71
CA HIS A 19 17.26 30.35 -10.81
C HIS A 19 16.08 31.28 -11.08
N LYS A 20 16.40 32.50 -11.57
CA LYS A 20 15.42 33.59 -11.78
C LYS A 20 14.34 33.30 -12.81
N GLU A 21 14.62 32.56 -13.88
CA GLU A 21 13.66 32.42 -14.99
C GLU A 21 12.38 31.68 -14.61
N LEU A 22 12.47 30.67 -13.74
CA LEU A 22 11.31 29.93 -13.23
C LEU A 22 10.84 30.41 -11.85
N SER A 23 11.66 31.16 -11.10
CA SER A 23 11.22 31.80 -9.85
C SER A 23 10.53 33.15 -10.08
N SER A 24 10.79 33.83 -11.20
CA SER A 24 10.12 35.08 -11.56
C SER A 24 8.86 34.84 -12.38
N LEU A 25 7.73 35.33 -11.89
CA LEU A 25 6.47 35.28 -12.59
C LEU A 25 6.44 36.34 -13.72
N PRO A 26 5.95 36.03 -14.94
CA PRO A 26 5.73 37.02 -15.99
C PRO A 26 4.95 38.24 -15.49
N GLN A 27 5.30 39.44 -15.96
CA GLN A 27 4.72 40.70 -15.45
C GLN A 27 3.19 40.72 -15.49
N VAL A 28 2.58 40.23 -16.59
CA VAL A 28 1.13 40.16 -16.73
C VAL A 28 0.50 39.29 -15.65
N LEU A 29 1.12 38.16 -15.31
CA LEU A 29 0.63 37.28 -14.25
C LEU A 29 0.84 37.87 -12.84
N ALA A 30 1.93 38.60 -12.63
CA ALA A 30 2.14 39.33 -11.37
C ALA A 30 1.08 40.42 -11.17
N GLU A 31 0.69 41.12 -12.24
CA GLU A 31 -0.41 42.08 -12.23
C GLU A 31 -1.77 41.39 -11.99
N VAL A 32 -2.03 40.24 -12.63
CA VAL A 32 -3.22 39.42 -12.39
C VAL A 32 -3.32 39.02 -10.92
N LEU A 33 -2.22 38.54 -10.32
CA LEU A 33 -2.19 38.14 -8.91
C LEU A 33 -2.45 39.31 -7.98
N LYS A 34 -1.84 40.47 -8.25
CA LYS A 34 -2.07 41.70 -7.49
C LYS A 34 -3.54 42.10 -7.48
N ILE A 35 -4.20 42.08 -8.64
CA ILE A 35 -5.64 42.39 -8.76
C ILE A 35 -6.48 41.33 -8.05
N SER A 36 -6.14 40.06 -8.21
CA SER A 36 -6.91 38.97 -7.59
C SER A 36 -6.86 38.95 -6.06
N SER A 37 -5.84 39.58 -5.48
CA SER A 37 -5.61 39.66 -4.03
C SER A 37 -6.21 40.92 -3.40
N ASP A 38 -6.70 41.86 -4.20
CA ASP A 38 -7.33 43.10 -3.72
C ASP A 38 -8.85 42.96 -3.73
N ASP A 39 -9.44 42.93 -2.54
CA ASP A 39 -10.90 42.79 -2.37
C ASP A 39 -11.71 43.96 -2.99
N ASN A 40 -11.06 45.06 -3.36
CA ASN A 40 -11.69 46.20 -4.04
C ASN A 40 -11.60 46.12 -5.57
N SER A 41 -10.86 45.14 -6.11
CA SER A 41 -10.71 44.99 -7.55
C SER A 41 -12.00 44.48 -8.20
N SER A 42 -12.32 45.07 -9.36
CA SER A 42 -13.48 44.73 -10.15
C SER A 42 -13.16 43.67 -11.21
N ALA A 43 -14.22 43.13 -11.82
CA ALA A 43 -14.08 42.27 -12.99
C ALA A 43 -13.43 42.98 -14.19
N ASP A 44 -13.61 44.30 -14.28
CA ASP A 44 -13.00 45.12 -15.34
C ASP A 44 -11.49 45.22 -15.15
N ASP A 45 -11.02 45.43 -13.92
CA ASP A 45 -9.58 45.54 -13.62
C ASP A 45 -8.83 44.27 -14.04
N LEU A 46 -9.37 43.09 -13.70
CA LEU A 46 -8.76 41.82 -14.08
C LEU A 46 -8.80 41.59 -15.61
N ALA A 47 -9.92 41.95 -16.24
CA ALA A 47 -10.06 41.81 -17.68
C ALA A 47 -9.05 42.69 -18.44
N ASP A 48 -8.87 43.94 -18.00
CA ASP A 48 -7.95 44.90 -18.62
C ASP A 48 -6.50 44.42 -18.55
N VAL A 49 -6.08 43.81 -17.43
CA VAL A 49 -4.73 43.25 -17.33
C VAL A 49 -4.54 42.04 -18.24
N ILE A 50 -5.49 41.10 -18.25
CA ILE A 50 -5.40 39.91 -19.11
C ILE A 50 -5.37 40.32 -20.59
N MET A 51 -6.13 41.35 -20.98
CA MET A 51 -6.15 41.86 -22.36
C MET A 51 -4.81 42.49 -22.81
N LYS A 52 -3.88 42.80 -21.90
CA LYS A 52 -2.52 43.22 -22.26
C LYS A 52 -1.72 42.10 -22.94
N ASP A 53 -2.12 40.85 -22.74
CA ASP A 53 -1.57 39.69 -23.43
C ASP A 53 -2.67 39.01 -24.29
N PRO A 54 -2.74 39.35 -25.59
CA PRO A 54 -3.74 38.76 -26.49
C PRO A 54 -3.64 37.22 -26.60
N ALA A 55 -2.46 36.64 -26.42
CA ALA A 55 -2.29 35.19 -26.47
C ALA A 55 -2.90 34.53 -25.22
N LEU A 56 -2.64 35.09 -24.04
CA LEU A 56 -3.27 34.66 -22.79
C LEU A 56 -4.79 34.85 -22.84
N ALA A 57 -5.27 36.00 -23.31
CA ALA A 57 -6.71 36.27 -23.43
C ALA A 57 -7.41 35.26 -24.37
N ALA A 58 -6.84 34.99 -25.54
CA ALA A 58 -7.39 34.02 -26.49
C ALA A 58 -7.41 32.59 -25.92
N LYS A 59 -6.34 32.18 -25.22
CA LYS A 59 -6.29 30.88 -24.54
C LYS A 59 -7.33 30.80 -23.43
N LEU A 60 -7.41 31.83 -22.59
CA LEU A 60 -8.36 31.87 -21.49
C LEU A 60 -9.79 31.75 -22.00
N LEU A 61 -10.18 32.48 -23.06
CA LEU A 61 -11.51 32.33 -23.66
C LEU A 61 -11.75 30.91 -24.17
N ARG A 62 -10.74 30.25 -24.74
CA ARG A 62 -10.87 28.85 -25.18
C ARG A 62 -11.06 27.90 -24.00
N VAL A 63 -10.30 28.09 -22.92
CA VAL A 63 -10.45 27.30 -21.69
C VAL A 63 -11.83 27.55 -21.07
N VAL A 64 -12.28 28.79 -21.01
CA VAL A 64 -13.58 29.14 -20.43
C VAL A 64 -14.76 28.58 -21.25
N ASN A 65 -14.61 28.46 -22.57
CA ASN A 65 -15.60 27.84 -23.44
C ASN A 65 -15.47 26.32 -23.56
N SER A 66 -14.49 25.73 -22.88
CA SER A 66 -14.36 24.29 -22.85
C SER A 66 -15.54 23.67 -22.08
N PRO A 67 -15.85 22.39 -22.33
CA PRO A 67 -16.70 21.60 -21.46
C PRO A 67 -16.24 21.66 -19.99
N PHE A 68 -14.95 21.99 -19.74
CA PHE A 68 -14.43 22.10 -18.40
C PHE A 68 -15.15 23.13 -17.53
N CYS A 69 -15.51 24.29 -18.10
CA CYS A 69 -16.24 25.32 -17.36
C CYS A 69 -17.76 25.13 -17.41
N GLY A 70 -18.29 24.19 -18.20
CA GLY A 70 -19.73 23.87 -18.23
C GLY A 70 -20.63 25.05 -18.65
N MET A 71 -20.12 25.97 -19.46
CA MET A 71 -20.84 27.18 -19.85
C MET A 71 -22.06 26.87 -20.72
N ALA A 72 -23.24 27.34 -20.27
CA ALA A 72 -24.50 27.15 -21.00
C ALA A 72 -24.57 27.98 -22.31
N ARG A 73 -23.77 29.04 -22.40
CA ARG A 73 -23.63 29.91 -23.57
C ARG A 73 -22.17 30.26 -23.75
N GLU A 74 -21.78 30.47 -25.01
CA GLU A 74 -20.43 30.90 -25.37
C GLU A 74 -20.07 32.23 -24.67
N VAL A 75 -18.90 32.25 -24.05
CA VAL A 75 -18.28 33.41 -23.42
C VAL A 75 -17.37 34.10 -24.43
N THR A 76 -17.69 35.33 -24.81
CA THR A 76 -17.01 36.03 -25.91
C THR A 76 -16.05 37.12 -25.45
N SER A 77 -15.95 37.39 -24.15
CA SER A 77 -15.06 38.42 -23.58
C SER A 77 -14.48 38.01 -22.22
N ILE A 78 -13.30 38.53 -21.88
CA ILE A 78 -12.65 38.26 -20.60
C ILE A 78 -13.48 38.80 -19.44
N LYS A 79 -14.06 39.99 -19.59
CA LYS A 79 -14.99 40.55 -18.59
C LYS A 79 -16.15 39.58 -18.30
N GLN A 80 -16.76 39.03 -19.34
CA GLN A 80 -17.82 38.02 -19.18
C GLN A 80 -17.31 36.78 -18.45
N ALA A 81 -16.11 36.28 -18.79
CA ALA A 81 -15.48 35.16 -18.09
C ALA A 81 -15.31 35.45 -16.59
N VAL A 82 -14.80 36.63 -16.23
CA VAL A 82 -14.60 37.04 -14.83
C VAL A 82 -15.92 37.19 -14.09
N MET A 83 -16.95 37.75 -14.71
CA MET A 83 -18.27 37.87 -14.09
C MET A 83 -18.95 36.51 -13.89
N THR A 84 -18.74 35.56 -14.79
CA THR A 84 -19.38 34.23 -14.72
C THR A 84 -18.65 33.28 -13.79
N LEU A 85 -17.31 33.22 -13.85
CA LEU A 85 -16.50 32.27 -13.09
C LEU A 85 -15.92 32.87 -11.80
N GLY A 86 -15.89 34.19 -11.69
CA GLY A 86 -15.25 34.92 -10.61
C GLY A 86 -13.75 35.16 -10.83
N ILE A 87 -13.24 36.19 -10.15
CA ILE A 87 -11.84 36.64 -10.21
C ILE A 87 -10.86 35.51 -9.87
N ARG A 88 -11.14 34.73 -8.82
CA ARG A 88 -10.24 33.67 -8.35
C ARG A 88 -10.07 32.57 -9.39
N THR A 89 -11.17 32.10 -9.97
CA THR A 89 -11.17 31.06 -11.00
C THR A 89 -10.44 31.51 -12.26
N VAL A 90 -10.74 32.71 -12.76
CA VAL A 90 -10.07 33.25 -13.96
C VAL A 90 -8.57 33.44 -13.71
N THR A 91 -8.19 33.94 -12.54
CA THR A 91 -6.78 34.06 -12.14
C THR A 91 -6.08 32.71 -12.16
N ALA A 92 -6.71 31.69 -11.57
CA ALA A 92 -6.18 30.35 -11.49
C ALA A 92 -5.99 29.70 -12.90
N ILE A 93 -6.92 29.92 -13.82
CA ILE A 93 -6.82 29.50 -15.22
C ILE A 93 -5.70 30.25 -15.96
N ALA A 94 -5.61 31.56 -15.78
CA ALA A 94 -4.57 32.39 -16.40
C ALA A 94 -3.16 31.95 -15.97
N LEU A 95 -3.01 31.66 -14.67
CA LEU A 95 -1.76 31.17 -14.11
C LEU A 95 -1.38 29.80 -14.66
N SER A 96 -2.30 28.84 -14.62
CA SER A 96 -1.99 27.47 -15.03
C SER A 96 -1.64 27.37 -16.53
N THR A 97 -2.36 28.09 -17.38
CA THR A 97 -2.05 28.17 -18.82
C THR A 97 -0.70 28.82 -19.10
N SER A 98 -0.35 29.88 -18.36
CA SER A 98 0.93 30.57 -18.55
C SER A 98 2.13 29.79 -17.99
N ILE A 99 1.95 29.10 -16.86
CA ILE A 99 2.96 28.23 -16.25
C ILE A 99 3.25 27.04 -17.19
N TYR A 100 2.22 26.46 -17.80
CA TYR A 100 2.37 25.45 -18.85
C TYR A 100 3.28 25.95 -19.98
N ASP A 101 3.00 27.13 -20.52
CA ASP A 101 3.78 27.70 -21.64
C ASP A 101 5.24 27.99 -21.28
N LEU A 102 5.48 28.49 -20.06
CA LEU A 102 6.82 28.81 -19.57
C LEU A 102 7.68 27.55 -19.46
N THR A 103 7.13 26.49 -18.88
CA THR A 103 7.87 25.29 -18.50
C THR A 103 7.97 24.25 -19.62
N ASN A 104 7.00 24.22 -20.54
CA ASN A 104 7.00 23.28 -21.66
C ASN A 104 8.09 23.58 -22.71
N LYS A 105 8.71 24.76 -22.67
CA LYS A 105 9.80 25.17 -23.58
C LYS A 105 11.20 24.87 -23.05
N ILE A 106 11.32 24.43 -21.80
CA ILE A 106 12.60 24.19 -21.13
C ILE A 106 13.01 22.72 -21.32
N ASP A 107 14.26 22.50 -21.73
CA ASP A 107 14.87 21.17 -21.83
C ASP A 107 14.73 20.42 -20.50
N SER A 108 14.40 19.13 -20.59
CA SER A 108 13.96 18.34 -19.45
C SER A 108 14.46 16.91 -19.54
N LEU A 109 14.93 16.39 -18.42
CA LEU A 109 15.12 14.97 -18.19
C LEU A 109 13.77 14.24 -18.17
N ILE A 110 12.72 14.93 -17.74
CA ILE A 110 11.37 14.42 -17.69
C ILE A 110 10.70 14.55 -19.06
N ASN A 111 9.94 13.53 -19.44
CA ASN A 111 9.09 13.64 -20.61
C ASN A 111 7.93 14.64 -20.32
N ARG A 112 8.06 15.88 -20.81
CA ARG A 112 7.07 16.97 -20.61
C ARG A 112 5.64 16.58 -21.01
N LYS A 113 5.48 15.80 -22.08
CA LYS A 113 4.16 15.29 -22.52
C LYS A 113 3.56 14.35 -21.46
N LYS A 114 4.36 13.43 -20.89
CA LYS A 114 3.90 12.55 -19.80
C LYS A 114 3.59 13.33 -18.53
N PHE A 115 4.45 14.28 -18.16
CA PHE A 115 4.28 15.17 -17.02
C PHE A 115 2.93 15.89 -17.10
N TRP A 116 2.71 16.63 -18.18
CA TRP A 116 1.49 17.43 -18.31
C TRP A 116 0.23 16.60 -18.50
N ARG A 117 0.33 15.39 -19.05
CA ARG A 117 -0.78 14.45 -19.06
C ARG A 117 -1.14 13.96 -17.66
N HIS A 118 -0.15 13.66 -16.82
CA HIS A 118 -0.39 13.32 -15.41
C HIS A 118 -1.04 14.50 -14.68
N SER A 119 -0.46 15.70 -14.77
CA SER A 119 -1.02 16.91 -14.14
C SER A 119 -2.45 17.21 -14.61
N LEU A 120 -2.75 17.06 -15.90
CA LEU A 120 -4.10 17.24 -16.42
C LEU A 120 -5.09 16.17 -15.89
N GLU A 121 -4.66 14.93 -15.79
CA GLU A 121 -5.49 13.86 -15.21
C GLU A 121 -5.80 14.12 -13.74
N VAL A 122 -4.80 14.53 -12.95
CA VAL A 122 -4.99 14.92 -11.55
C VAL A 122 -5.90 16.14 -11.42
N ALA A 123 -5.78 17.12 -12.32
CA ALA A 123 -6.68 18.29 -12.38
C ALA A 123 -8.14 17.87 -12.60
N ILE A 124 -8.39 17.02 -13.59
CA ILE A 124 -9.74 16.56 -13.93
C ILE A 124 -10.31 15.68 -12.82
N ALA A 125 -9.52 14.76 -12.27
CA ALA A 125 -9.91 13.96 -11.11
C ALA A 125 -10.26 14.83 -9.91
N SER A 126 -9.43 15.83 -9.59
CA SER A 126 -9.67 16.78 -8.50
C SER A 126 -11.00 17.50 -8.66
N ARG A 127 -11.31 17.97 -9.88
CA ARG A 127 -12.60 18.58 -10.18
C ARG A 127 -13.77 17.61 -10.01
N MET A 128 -13.68 16.42 -10.60
CA MET A 128 -14.77 15.43 -10.54
C MET A 128 -15.08 15.04 -9.08
N ILE A 129 -14.03 14.89 -8.26
CA ILE A 129 -14.15 14.66 -6.82
C ILE A 129 -14.80 15.87 -6.14
N ALA A 130 -14.32 17.09 -6.43
CA ALA A 130 -14.87 18.33 -5.88
C ALA A 130 -16.37 18.51 -6.19
N GLU A 131 -16.78 18.33 -7.44
CA GLU A 131 -18.19 18.35 -7.86
C GLU A 131 -19.01 17.29 -7.12
N LYS A 132 -18.46 16.08 -7.02
CA LYS A 132 -19.14 14.95 -6.41
C LYS A 132 -19.48 15.18 -4.94
N ILE A 133 -18.59 15.84 -4.21
CA ILE A 133 -18.75 16.12 -2.78
C ILE A 133 -19.38 17.49 -2.50
N GLY A 134 -19.76 18.25 -3.54
CA GLY A 134 -20.30 19.60 -3.40
C GLY A 134 -19.29 20.61 -2.85
N TYR A 135 -18.01 20.46 -3.17
CA TYR A 135 -16.99 21.44 -2.84
C TYR A 135 -17.27 22.75 -3.58
N GLY A 136 -17.24 23.88 -2.86
CA GLY A 136 -17.74 25.16 -3.37
C GLY A 136 -16.97 25.79 -4.53
N SER A 137 -15.82 25.25 -4.93
CA SER A 137 -15.08 25.72 -6.12
C SER A 137 -14.33 24.56 -6.80
N PRO A 138 -15.01 23.77 -7.65
CA PRO A 138 -14.36 22.69 -8.41
C PRO A 138 -13.21 23.17 -9.32
N GLU A 139 -13.25 24.42 -9.78
CA GLU A 139 -12.21 25.01 -10.61
C GLU A 139 -10.94 25.31 -9.82
N GLU A 140 -11.06 25.68 -8.53
CA GLU A 140 -9.91 25.77 -7.61
C GLU A 140 -9.25 24.40 -7.45
N ALA A 141 -10.05 23.33 -7.29
CA ALA A 141 -9.55 21.96 -7.21
C ALA A 141 -8.85 21.51 -8.50
N PHE A 142 -9.40 21.88 -9.66
CA PHE A 142 -8.75 21.62 -10.93
C PHE A 142 -7.37 22.29 -11.02
N VAL A 143 -7.28 23.57 -10.68
CA VAL A 143 -6.00 24.30 -10.75
C VAL A 143 -5.00 23.71 -9.76
N ALA A 144 -5.45 23.31 -8.57
CA ALA A 144 -4.62 22.61 -7.60
C ALA A 144 -4.01 21.35 -8.23
N GLY A 145 -4.83 20.53 -8.89
CA GLY A 145 -4.37 19.33 -9.58
C GLY A 145 -3.46 19.61 -10.77
N LEU A 146 -3.68 20.69 -11.52
CA LEU A 146 -2.84 21.03 -12.66
C LEU A 146 -1.45 21.50 -12.23
N LEU A 147 -1.34 22.14 -11.06
CA LEU A 147 -0.10 22.72 -10.53
C LEU A 147 0.59 21.87 -9.47
N HIS A 148 0.00 20.74 -9.05
CA HIS A 148 0.47 19.99 -7.87
C HIS A 148 1.95 19.58 -7.92
N ASP A 149 2.42 19.24 -9.12
CA ASP A 149 3.79 18.77 -9.36
C ASP A 149 4.72 19.85 -9.92
N ILE A 150 4.31 21.13 -9.88
CA ILE A 150 5.15 22.21 -10.42
C ILE A 150 6.52 22.30 -9.73
N GLY A 151 6.57 21.87 -8.47
CA GLY A 151 7.81 21.71 -7.69
C GLY A 151 8.85 20.82 -8.35
N VAL A 152 8.42 19.79 -9.09
CA VAL A 152 9.33 18.91 -9.83
C VAL A 152 10.09 19.69 -10.90
N LEU A 153 9.41 20.60 -11.59
CA LEU A 153 10.01 21.36 -12.69
C LEU A 153 11.03 22.38 -12.20
N ILE A 154 10.73 23.05 -11.08
CA ILE A 154 11.67 23.99 -10.47
C ILE A 154 12.87 23.26 -9.87
N LEU A 155 12.68 22.10 -9.23
CA LEU A 155 13.79 21.30 -8.69
C LEU A 155 14.68 20.74 -9.81
N GLU A 156 14.08 20.25 -10.90
CA GLU A 156 14.81 19.80 -12.09
C GLU A 156 15.66 20.93 -12.69
N SER A 157 15.07 22.10 -12.88
CA SER A 157 15.78 23.25 -13.46
C SER A 157 16.83 23.84 -12.53
N SER A 158 16.61 23.79 -11.21
CA SER A 158 17.51 24.39 -10.23
C SER A 158 18.68 23.48 -9.89
N PHE A 159 18.46 22.16 -9.91
CA PHE A 159 19.45 21.18 -9.47
C PHE A 159 19.57 20.03 -10.48
N PRO A 160 19.94 20.29 -11.75
CA PRO A 160 19.84 19.29 -12.82
C PRO A 160 20.68 18.03 -12.57
N GLU A 161 21.88 18.15 -11.99
CA GLU A 161 22.75 17.01 -11.72
C GLU A 161 22.29 16.18 -10.50
N GLU A 162 21.84 16.82 -9.42
CA GLU A 162 21.18 16.16 -8.29
C GLU A 162 19.89 15.48 -8.73
N PHE A 163 19.04 16.20 -9.46
CA PHE A 163 17.76 15.71 -9.97
C PHE A 163 17.99 14.48 -10.84
N LYS A 164 18.99 14.48 -11.72
CA LYS A 164 19.37 13.30 -12.52
C LYS A 164 19.71 12.08 -11.67
N ARG A 165 20.34 12.25 -10.51
CA ARG A 165 20.65 11.15 -9.58
C ARG A 165 19.38 10.65 -8.88
N ILE A 166 18.55 11.57 -8.39
CA ILE A 166 17.25 11.27 -7.77
C ILE A 166 16.36 10.52 -8.75
N TRP A 167 16.25 11.01 -9.99
CA TRP A 167 15.40 10.45 -11.02
C TRP A 167 15.76 9.00 -11.38
N ARG A 168 17.05 8.63 -11.35
CA ARG A 168 17.46 7.22 -11.54
C ARG A 168 16.98 6.30 -10.41
N LEU A 169 16.98 6.78 -9.17
CA LEU A 169 16.47 6.00 -8.03
C LEU A 169 14.96 5.84 -8.12
N VAL A 170 14.26 6.89 -8.53
CA VAL A 170 12.82 6.87 -8.81
C VAL A 170 12.49 5.87 -9.92
N GLU A 171 13.24 5.88 -11.03
CA GLU A 171 13.09 4.90 -12.11
C GLU A 171 13.39 3.45 -11.68
N SER A 172 14.19 3.28 -10.62
CA SER A 172 14.47 1.97 -10.02
C SER A 172 13.37 1.47 -9.07
N GLY A 173 12.35 2.31 -8.80
CA GLY A 173 11.17 1.95 -8.02
C GLY A 173 11.11 2.58 -6.63
N GLU A 174 11.97 3.55 -6.29
CA GLU A 174 11.84 4.30 -5.04
C GLU A 174 10.80 5.42 -5.16
N LYS A 175 10.08 5.70 -4.05
CA LYS A 175 9.13 6.82 -3.99
C LYS A 175 9.85 8.16 -4.08
N GLN A 176 9.45 9.01 -5.02
CA GLN A 176 10.14 10.27 -5.34
C GLN A 176 10.26 11.19 -4.14
N GLU A 177 9.16 11.44 -3.44
CA GLU A 177 9.09 12.30 -2.27
C GLU A 177 10.05 11.82 -1.16
N LEU A 178 10.23 10.50 -0.99
CA LEU A 178 11.16 9.95 0.01
C LEU A 178 12.62 10.08 -0.41
N VAL A 179 12.94 9.95 -1.71
CA VAL A 179 14.30 10.16 -2.22
C VAL A 179 14.69 11.63 -2.14
N GLU A 180 13.78 12.53 -2.50
CA GLU A 180 13.95 13.97 -2.40
C GLU A 180 14.12 14.41 -0.95
N GLN A 181 13.27 13.94 -0.03
CA GLN A 181 13.37 14.27 1.40
C GLN A 181 14.74 13.88 1.97
N ARG A 182 15.28 12.69 1.62
CA ARG A 182 16.64 12.27 2.01
C ARG A 182 17.72 13.17 1.40
N THR A 183 17.53 13.61 0.16
CA THR A 183 18.55 14.35 -0.61
C THR A 183 18.56 15.84 -0.28
N TRP A 184 17.40 16.46 -0.08
CA TRP A 184 17.19 17.90 0.03
C TRP A 184 16.57 18.35 1.36
N GLY A 185 16.07 17.43 2.20
CA GLY A 185 15.33 17.79 3.41
C GLY A 185 13.93 18.36 3.12
N THR A 186 13.52 18.33 1.86
CA THR A 186 12.21 18.73 1.34
C THR A 186 11.89 17.85 0.13
N ASP A 187 10.64 17.86 -0.30
CA ASP A 187 10.17 17.22 -1.53
C ASP A 187 9.65 18.26 -2.55
N HIS A 188 9.26 17.76 -3.73
CA HIS A 188 8.64 18.55 -4.78
C HIS A 188 7.30 19.17 -4.36
N ALA A 189 6.52 18.52 -3.50
CA ALA A 189 5.25 19.08 -3.03
C ALA A 189 5.49 20.39 -2.26
N LYS A 190 6.39 20.36 -1.27
CA LYS A 190 6.78 21.54 -0.47
C LYS A 190 7.55 22.57 -1.30
N ALA A 191 8.38 22.16 -2.26
CA ALA A 191 9.02 23.09 -3.19
C ALA A 191 8.00 23.81 -4.09
N GLY A 192 6.97 23.10 -4.55
CA GLY A 192 5.84 23.67 -5.29
C GLY A 192 5.05 24.67 -4.45
N GLN A 193 4.69 24.30 -3.22
CA GLN A 193 4.06 25.21 -2.25
C GLN A 193 4.91 26.47 -2.06
N PHE A 194 6.20 26.32 -1.78
CA PHE A 194 7.12 27.43 -1.59
C PHE A 194 7.12 28.37 -2.80
N LEU A 195 7.23 27.84 -4.02
CA LEU A 195 7.18 28.64 -5.25
C LEU A 195 5.88 29.44 -5.39
N LEU A 196 4.74 28.80 -5.12
CA LEU A 196 3.43 29.45 -5.20
C LEU A 196 3.28 30.55 -4.13
N ASP A 197 3.79 30.33 -2.92
CA ASP A 197 3.82 31.35 -1.86
C ASP A 197 4.65 32.57 -2.30
N GLN A 198 5.77 32.35 -2.99
CA GLN A 198 6.60 33.45 -3.54
C GLN A 198 5.89 34.21 -4.66
N TRP A 199 5.04 33.53 -5.43
CA TRP A 199 4.22 34.18 -6.46
C TRP A 199 3.03 34.95 -5.89
N GLY A 200 2.67 34.75 -4.61
CA GLY A 200 1.50 35.39 -4.00
C GLY A 200 0.19 34.67 -4.32
N ILE A 201 0.26 33.38 -4.63
CA ILE A 201 -0.90 32.51 -4.86
C ILE A 201 -1.63 32.31 -3.53
N PRO A 202 -2.98 32.17 -3.51
CA PRO A 202 -3.72 31.95 -2.27
C PRO A 202 -3.16 30.79 -1.44
N LYS A 203 -2.86 31.05 -0.17
CA LYS A 203 -2.24 30.10 0.77
C LYS A 203 -2.94 28.74 0.79
N LYS A 204 -4.27 28.73 0.70
CA LYS A 204 -5.09 27.51 0.63
C LYS A 204 -4.70 26.59 -0.54
N LEU A 205 -4.39 27.15 -1.70
CA LEU A 205 -3.95 26.39 -2.88
C LEU A 205 -2.52 25.87 -2.69
N GLY A 206 -1.63 26.73 -2.19
CA GLY A 206 -0.25 26.35 -1.86
C GLY A 206 -0.18 25.25 -0.81
N GLU A 207 -0.98 25.33 0.26
CA GLU A 207 -1.08 24.32 1.32
C GLU A 207 -1.61 22.99 0.80
N ALA A 208 -2.61 23.00 -0.10
CA ALA A 208 -3.11 21.78 -0.72
C ALA A 208 -2.04 21.10 -1.56
N ILE A 209 -1.35 21.88 -2.39
CA ILE A 209 -0.24 21.39 -3.22
C ILE A 209 0.90 20.90 -2.35
N GLY A 210 1.27 21.59 -1.27
CA GLY A 210 2.33 21.15 -0.37
C GLY A 210 2.01 19.89 0.43
N ALA A 211 0.75 19.48 0.50
CA ALA A 211 0.28 18.35 1.30
C ALA A 211 -0.23 17.17 0.46
N HIS A 212 -0.03 17.18 -0.86
CA HIS A 212 -0.69 16.20 -1.74
C HIS A 212 -0.17 14.76 -1.60
N HIS A 213 0.95 14.54 -0.90
CA HIS A 213 1.45 13.22 -0.49
C HIS A 213 1.23 12.89 0.99
N GLU A 214 0.66 13.80 1.79
CA GLU A 214 0.49 13.58 3.23
C GLU A 214 -0.45 12.38 3.49
N MET A 215 0.02 11.42 4.28
CA MET A 215 -0.81 10.32 4.77
C MET A 215 -1.79 10.83 5.82
N ILE A 216 -2.95 10.21 5.89
CA ILE A 216 -4.04 10.63 6.78
C ILE A 216 -4.31 9.52 7.78
N ASP A 217 -4.14 9.85 9.06
CA ASP A 217 -4.47 8.95 10.15
C ASP A 217 -5.99 8.83 10.32
N HIS A 218 -6.43 7.64 10.74
CA HIS A 218 -7.83 7.37 11.05
C HIS A 218 -8.33 8.32 12.16
N GLY A 219 -9.26 9.23 11.84
CA GLY A 219 -10.02 10.01 12.82
C GLY A 219 -9.80 11.52 12.83
N GLU A 220 -8.95 12.09 11.96
CA GLU A 220 -8.89 13.55 11.81
C GLU A 220 -10.13 14.10 11.08
N PRO A 221 -10.80 15.16 11.60
CA PRO A 221 -11.93 15.77 10.91
C PRO A 221 -11.52 16.39 9.56
N ALA A 222 -12.15 15.94 8.48
CA ALA A 222 -11.94 16.41 7.11
C ALA A 222 -12.22 17.92 6.87
N SER A 223 -12.78 18.63 7.86
CA SER A 223 -13.42 19.94 7.64
C SER A 223 -12.47 21.08 7.31
N SER A 224 -11.19 21.03 7.71
CA SER A 224 -10.23 22.12 7.49
C SER A 224 -9.32 21.95 6.27
N LYS A 225 -9.25 20.76 5.66
CA LYS A 225 -8.29 20.43 4.59
C LYS A 225 -8.92 19.74 3.36
N LYS A 226 -10.21 19.98 3.08
CA LYS A 226 -10.91 19.32 1.96
C LYS A 226 -10.18 19.39 0.62
N LEU A 227 -9.58 20.53 0.27
CA LEU A 227 -8.82 20.68 -0.98
C LEU A 227 -7.59 19.74 -1.02
N ASN A 228 -6.88 19.61 0.10
CA ASN A 228 -5.74 18.68 0.23
C ASN A 228 -6.19 17.23 0.02
N LEU A 229 -7.31 16.84 0.65
CA LEU A 229 -7.89 15.51 0.50
C LEU A 229 -8.28 15.21 -0.95
N ILE A 230 -8.95 16.16 -1.59
CA ILE A 230 -9.37 16.07 -3.00
C ILE A 230 -8.14 15.84 -3.88
N LEU A 231 -7.11 16.68 -3.69
CA LEU A 231 -5.91 16.63 -4.51
C LEU A 231 -5.10 15.35 -4.29
N ASN A 232 -4.95 14.92 -3.04
CA ASN A 232 -4.28 13.67 -2.70
C ASN A 232 -5.00 12.47 -3.33
N LEU A 233 -6.32 12.35 -3.14
CA LEU A 233 -7.10 11.28 -3.75
C LEU A 233 -7.00 11.30 -5.28
N ALA A 234 -7.09 12.48 -5.89
CA ALA A 234 -6.95 12.66 -7.34
C ALA A 234 -5.59 12.17 -7.86
N ASN A 235 -4.50 12.48 -7.15
CA ASN A 235 -3.16 12.01 -7.49
C ASN A 235 -3.06 10.48 -7.43
N GLN A 236 -3.61 9.87 -6.36
CA GLN A 236 -3.58 8.43 -6.17
C GLN A 236 -4.36 7.67 -7.26
N ILE A 237 -5.51 8.20 -7.70
CA ILE A 237 -6.34 7.56 -8.74
C ILE A 237 -5.91 7.84 -10.18
N SER A 238 -4.98 8.78 -10.41
CA SER A 238 -4.41 9.00 -11.74
C SER A 238 -3.83 7.69 -12.29
N ARG A 239 -3.89 7.50 -13.61
CA ARG A 239 -3.38 6.30 -14.31
C ARG A 239 -2.16 6.63 -15.15
N PHE A 240 -2.05 7.86 -15.63
CA PHE A 240 -0.89 8.35 -16.34
C PHE A 240 0.22 8.65 -15.35
N ARG A 241 1.27 7.83 -15.37
CA ARG A 241 2.47 8.05 -14.57
C ARG A 241 3.56 8.70 -15.41
N VAL A 242 4.33 9.57 -14.77
CA VAL A 242 5.48 10.24 -15.39
C VAL A 242 6.65 9.25 -15.58
N TYR A 243 6.82 8.34 -14.64
CA TYR A 243 7.82 7.26 -14.60
C TYR A 243 7.18 5.91 -14.21
N SER A 244 7.97 4.84 -14.24
CA SER A 244 7.50 3.53 -13.75
C SER A 244 7.54 3.53 -12.23
N MET A 245 6.37 3.67 -11.59
CA MET A 245 6.22 3.48 -10.15
C MET A 245 6.20 1.98 -9.81
N PRO A 246 6.68 1.59 -8.62
CA PRO A 246 6.34 0.29 -8.06
C PRO A 246 4.81 0.18 -7.90
N PRO A 247 4.25 -1.04 -7.84
CA PRO A 247 2.86 -1.22 -7.43
C PRO A 247 2.61 -0.53 -6.08
N PRO A 248 1.43 0.09 -5.86
CA PRO A 248 1.11 0.72 -4.57
C PRO A 248 1.20 -0.32 -3.46
N GLU A 249 1.77 0.07 -2.32
CA GLU A 249 1.85 -0.79 -1.14
C GLU A 249 0.47 -0.89 -0.47
N SER A 250 0.28 -1.86 0.44
CA SER A 250 -0.99 -2.02 1.15
C SER A 250 -1.41 -0.74 1.88
N LYS A 251 -0.45 -0.04 2.47
CA LYS A 251 -0.66 1.25 3.14
C LYS A 251 -1.13 2.35 2.20
N ASP A 252 -0.65 2.37 0.96
CA ASP A 252 -1.08 3.36 -0.03
C ASP A 252 -2.55 3.13 -0.41
N LEU A 253 -2.95 1.87 -0.56
CA LEU A 253 -4.34 1.48 -0.84
C LEU A 253 -5.27 1.78 0.36
N GLU A 254 -4.82 1.46 1.58
CA GLU A 254 -5.55 1.79 2.82
C GLU A 254 -5.73 3.31 2.95
N ASN A 255 -4.66 4.08 2.74
CA ASN A 255 -4.72 5.54 2.79
C ASN A 255 -5.70 6.11 1.76
N ARG A 256 -5.71 5.56 0.53
CA ARG A 256 -6.69 5.95 -0.50
C ARG A 256 -8.12 5.77 -0.01
N ASP A 257 -8.41 4.62 0.58
CA ASP A 257 -9.75 4.28 1.05
C ASP A 257 -10.15 5.14 2.25
N VAL A 258 -9.19 5.48 3.13
CA VAL A 258 -9.38 6.44 4.23
C VAL A 258 -9.70 7.85 3.71
N ILE A 259 -8.97 8.33 2.70
CA ILE A 259 -9.24 9.65 2.10
C ILE A 259 -10.62 9.66 1.44
N ALA A 260 -10.94 8.62 0.65
CA ALA A 260 -12.25 8.50 0.00
C ALA A 260 -13.39 8.51 1.03
N ALA A 261 -13.25 7.75 2.13
CA ALA A 261 -14.22 7.74 3.22
C ALA A 261 -14.34 9.11 3.91
N SER A 262 -13.21 9.81 4.13
CA SER A 262 -13.18 11.15 4.73
C SER A 262 -13.84 12.22 3.85
N LEU A 263 -13.89 11.97 2.55
CA LEU A 263 -14.61 12.78 1.56
C LEU A 263 -16.05 12.32 1.32
N GLU A 264 -16.53 11.32 2.07
CA GLU A 264 -17.86 10.71 1.90
C GLU A 264 -18.09 10.12 0.50
N ILE A 265 -17.01 9.68 -0.16
CA ILE A 265 -17.05 9.04 -1.48
C ILE A 265 -17.11 7.53 -1.31
N SER A 266 -18.18 6.90 -1.81
CA SER A 266 -18.27 5.44 -1.82
C SER A 266 -17.33 4.82 -2.86
N GLN A 267 -16.97 3.54 -2.67
CA GLN A 267 -16.15 2.81 -3.64
C GLN A 267 -16.78 2.76 -5.04
N GLU A 268 -18.11 2.67 -5.13
CA GLU A 268 -18.84 2.74 -6.40
C GLU A 268 -18.67 4.11 -7.09
N GLN A 269 -18.77 5.20 -6.30
CA GLN A 269 -18.58 6.55 -6.82
C GLN A 269 -17.13 6.77 -7.28
N LEU A 270 -16.16 6.29 -6.52
CA LEU A 270 -14.74 6.36 -6.88
C LEU A 270 -14.45 5.57 -8.17
N ALA A 271 -15.01 4.37 -8.31
CA ALA A 271 -14.90 3.57 -9.53
C ALA A 271 -15.46 4.31 -10.74
N LYS A 272 -16.64 4.93 -10.60
CA LYS A 272 -17.26 5.73 -11.67
C LYS A 272 -16.43 6.95 -12.05
N ILE A 273 -15.77 7.61 -11.10
CA ILE A 273 -14.82 8.70 -11.40
C ILE A 273 -13.66 8.14 -12.25
N CYS A 274 -13.07 7.02 -11.82
CA CYS A 274 -11.94 6.40 -12.52
C CYS A 274 -12.30 5.89 -13.93
N GLU A 275 -13.51 5.40 -14.15
CA GLU A 275 -14.00 4.94 -15.45
C GLU A 275 -14.08 6.07 -16.47
N ASN A 276 -14.58 7.24 -16.06
CA ASN A 276 -14.80 8.39 -16.95
C ASN A 276 -13.55 9.28 -17.11
N LEU A 277 -12.55 9.12 -16.25
CA LEU A 277 -11.40 10.02 -16.16
C LEU A 277 -10.62 10.13 -17.48
N VAL A 278 -10.32 9.01 -18.13
CA VAL A 278 -9.51 9.01 -19.37
C VAL A 278 -10.25 9.71 -20.52
N SER A 279 -11.56 9.49 -20.67
CA SER A 279 -12.35 10.17 -21.69
C SER A 279 -12.42 11.67 -21.47
N GLU A 280 -12.54 12.11 -20.22
CA GLU A 280 -12.51 13.53 -19.88
C GLU A 280 -11.12 14.13 -20.14
N VAL A 281 -10.03 13.43 -19.81
CA VAL A 281 -8.66 13.89 -20.15
C VAL A 281 -8.48 14.13 -21.64
N ILE A 282 -8.91 13.18 -22.48
CA ILE A 282 -8.80 13.31 -23.93
C ILE A 282 -9.59 14.54 -24.41
N LYS A 283 -10.83 14.68 -23.93
CA LYS A 283 -11.72 15.78 -24.28
C LYS A 283 -11.16 17.15 -23.86
N GLU A 284 -10.72 17.30 -22.61
CA GLU A 284 -10.24 18.58 -22.07
C GLU A 284 -8.86 18.98 -22.61
N SER A 285 -7.99 18.01 -22.93
CA SER A 285 -6.64 18.29 -23.47
C SER A 285 -6.67 19.14 -24.74
N GLY A 286 -7.69 18.97 -25.59
CA GLY A 286 -7.85 19.74 -26.83
C GLY A 286 -8.15 21.22 -26.58
N TYR A 287 -8.90 21.55 -25.54
CA TYR A 287 -9.24 22.93 -25.20
C TYR A 287 -8.11 23.67 -24.50
N LEU A 288 -7.33 22.95 -23.68
CA LEU A 288 -6.20 23.50 -22.93
C LEU A 288 -4.91 23.55 -23.75
N GLU A 289 -4.91 23.02 -24.98
CA GLU A 289 -3.73 22.85 -25.84
C GLU A 289 -2.59 22.07 -25.15
N ILE A 290 -2.92 21.28 -24.13
CA ILE A 290 -1.96 20.47 -23.39
C ILE A 290 -1.67 19.23 -24.22
N LYS A 291 -0.41 19.10 -24.65
CA LYS A 291 0.05 17.92 -25.38
C LYS A 291 0.09 16.70 -24.44
N ILE A 292 -0.91 15.81 -24.57
CA ILE A 292 -0.99 14.55 -23.82
C ILE A 292 -0.51 13.32 -24.60
N GLY A 293 -0.23 13.47 -25.89
CA GLY A 293 0.17 12.38 -26.78
C GLY A 293 -0.93 11.94 -27.75
N SER A 294 -0.55 11.11 -28.72
CA SER A 294 -1.53 10.57 -29.68
C SER A 294 -2.34 9.44 -29.05
N LEU A 295 -3.51 9.14 -29.62
CA LEU A 295 -4.30 7.97 -29.22
C LEU A 295 -3.47 6.68 -29.31
N GLU A 296 -2.66 6.53 -30.35
CA GLU A 296 -1.75 5.39 -30.54
C GLU A 296 -0.72 5.27 -29.40
N GLU A 297 -0.11 6.39 -28.99
CA GLU A 297 0.81 6.43 -27.84
C GLU A 297 0.10 6.03 -26.53
N LEU A 298 -1.15 6.49 -26.34
CA LEU A 298 -1.96 6.17 -25.18
C LEU A 298 -2.33 4.67 -25.16
N PHE A 299 -2.77 4.12 -26.29
CA PHE A 299 -3.09 2.69 -26.43
C PHE A 299 -1.87 1.81 -26.22
N LEU A 300 -0.72 2.19 -26.78
CA LEU A 300 0.53 1.46 -26.59
C LEU A 300 0.91 1.39 -25.11
N GLN A 301 0.80 2.50 -24.39
CA GLN A 301 1.08 2.53 -22.95
C GLN A 301 0.06 1.73 -22.14
N ALA A 302 -1.23 1.81 -22.47
CA ALA A 302 -2.26 1.01 -21.81
C ALA A 302 -1.99 -0.50 -21.98
N ASN A 303 -1.60 -0.94 -23.19
CA ASN A 303 -1.24 -2.32 -23.45
C ASN A 303 0.03 -2.76 -22.70
N GLN A 304 1.04 -1.89 -22.60
CA GLN A 304 2.24 -2.16 -21.80
C GLN A 304 1.92 -2.30 -20.31
N LEU A 305 1.03 -1.46 -19.78
CA LEU A 305 0.56 -1.54 -18.39
C LEU A 305 -0.22 -2.83 -18.15
N LEU A 306 -1.15 -3.19 -19.05
CA LEU A 306 -1.92 -4.43 -18.96
C LEU A 306 -1.01 -5.66 -18.97
N PHE A 307 0.00 -5.68 -19.83
CA PHE A 307 0.97 -6.76 -19.88
C PHE A 307 1.80 -6.88 -18.59
N LYS A 308 2.25 -5.74 -18.03
CA LYS A 308 2.92 -5.73 -16.72
C LYS A 308 2.01 -6.25 -15.61
N GLN A 309 0.74 -5.86 -15.60
CA GLN A 309 -0.26 -6.32 -14.63
C GLN A 309 -0.50 -7.84 -14.75
N TYR A 310 -0.55 -8.35 -15.98
CA TYR A 310 -0.68 -9.77 -16.27
C TYR A 310 0.49 -10.56 -15.69
N LEU A 311 1.73 -10.16 -15.98
CA LEU A 311 2.92 -10.82 -15.45
C LEU A 311 2.98 -10.80 -13.91
N ALA A 312 2.64 -9.67 -13.29
CA ALA A 312 2.59 -9.56 -11.83
C ALA A 312 1.55 -10.51 -11.23
N THR A 313 0.36 -10.59 -11.84
CA THR A 313 -0.72 -11.51 -11.40
C THR A 313 -0.30 -12.97 -11.57
N GLU A 314 0.35 -13.31 -12.68
CA GLU A 314 0.87 -14.66 -12.93
C GLU A 314 1.91 -15.08 -11.87
N ASN A 315 2.83 -14.17 -11.54
CA ASN A 315 3.83 -14.39 -10.49
C ASN A 315 3.18 -14.61 -9.12
N LEU A 316 2.22 -13.77 -8.73
CA LEU A 316 1.47 -13.92 -7.48
C LEU A 316 0.72 -15.26 -7.42
N LEU A 317 0.08 -15.67 -8.53
CA LEU A 317 -0.61 -16.96 -8.60
C LEU A 317 0.37 -18.13 -8.45
N ARG A 318 1.57 -18.02 -9.01
CA ARG A 318 2.63 -19.03 -8.87
C ARG A 318 3.12 -19.12 -7.43
N GLU A 319 3.42 -17.99 -6.79
CA GLU A 319 3.82 -17.94 -5.37
C GLU A 319 2.73 -18.51 -4.46
N ASN A 320 1.46 -18.18 -4.72
CA ASN A 320 0.33 -18.69 -3.95
C ASN A 320 0.21 -20.23 -4.07
N ARG A 321 0.46 -20.81 -5.25
CA ARG A 321 0.53 -22.28 -5.42
C ARG A 321 1.69 -22.89 -4.63
N THR A 322 2.87 -22.28 -4.65
CA THR A 322 4.03 -22.75 -3.89
C THR A 322 3.78 -22.69 -2.38
N MET A 323 3.23 -21.58 -1.88
CA MET A 323 2.85 -21.43 -0.47
C MET A 323 1.81 -22.48 -0.05
N LYS A 324 0.78 -22.74 -0.88
CA LYS A 324 -0.20 -23.80 -0.60
C LYS A 324 0.43 -25.19 -0.51
N GLN A 325 1.39 -25.50 -1.39
CA GLN A 325 2.13 -26.77 -1.33
C GLN A 325 2.98 -26.89 -0.06
N GLN A 326 3.62 -25.79 0.36
CA GLN A 326 4.41 -25.72 1.59
C GLN A 326 3.51 -25.94 2.83
N ILE A 327 2.39 -25.22 2.92
CA ILE A 327 1.42 -25.37 4.01
C ILE A 327 0.91 -26.81 4.11
N ASN A 328 0.59 -27.44 2.98
CA ASN A 328 0.13 -28.83 2.98
C ASN A 328 1.22 -29.78 3.50
N ARG A 329 2.49 -29.58 3.11
CA ARG A 329 3.62 -30.37 3.62
C ARG A 329 3.81 -30.18 5.13
N ASP A 330 3.71 -28.95 5.62
CA ASP A 330 3.89 -28.64 7.04
C ASP A 330 2.72 -29.19 7.89
N GLN A 331 1.50 -29.18 7.36
CA GLN A 331 0.34 -29.82 7.99
C GLN A 331 0.53 -31.34 8.12
N VAL A 332 1.02 -32.02 7.06
CA VAL A 332 1.32 -33.45 7.11
C VAL A 332 2.40 -33.75 8.15
N LYS A 333 3.50 -32.97 8.19
CA LYS A 333 4.55 -33.12 9.21
C LYS A 333 4.03 -32.91 10.63
N LYS A 334 3.17 -31.90 10.82
CA LYS A 334 2.57 -31.61 12.13
C LYS A 334 1.68 -32.75 12.60
N ALA A 335 0.83 -33.28 11.72
CA ALA A 335 -0.01 -34.44 12.05
C ALA A 335 0.84 -35.65 12.48
N ALA A 336 1.90 -35.97 11.73
CA ALA A 336 2.81 -37.06 12.10
C ALA A 336 3.49 -36.85 13.47
N LEU A 337 3.90 -35.61 13.79
CA LEU A 337 4.46 -35.26 15.10
C LEU A 337 3.43 -35.40 16.22
N GLU A 338 2.17 -35.00 16.00
CA GLU A 338 1.08 -35.17 16.96
C GLU A 338 0.80 -36.65 17.22
N SER A 339 0.76 -37.48 16.18
CA SER A 339 0.64 -38.94 16.30
C SER A 339 1.82 -39.54 17.08
N LEU A 340 3.06 -39.15 16.78
CA LEU A 340 4.25 -39.61 17.52
C LEU A 340 4.22 -39.20 19.00
N ASN A 341 3.79 -37.98 19.31
CA ASN A 341 3.65 -37.51 20.69
C ASN A 341 2.57 -38.29 21.46
N SER A 342 1.41 -38.54 20.83
CA SER A 342 0.34 -39.36 21.40
C SER A 342 0.83 -40.78 21.71
N LEU A 343 1.52 -41.39 20.75
CA LEU A 343 2.12 -42.72 20.88
C LEU A 343 3.14 -42.78 22.03
N SER A 344 4.03 -41.79 22.12
CA SER A 344 5.00 -41.67 23.21
C SER A 344 4.34 -41.53 24.59
N ALA A 345 3.23 -40.79 24.68
CA ALA A 345 2.46 -40.67 25.91
C ALA A 345 1.81 -42.00 26.32
N THR A 346 1.22 -42.72 25.35
CA THR A 346 0.65 -44.05 25.56
C THR A 346 1.69 -45.04 26.07
N PHE A 347 2.89 -45.07 25.48
CA PHE A 347 3.97 -45.94 25.97
C PHE A 347 4.43 -45.59 27.38
N SER A 348 4.62 -44.30 27.65
CA SER A 348 5.03 -43.84 28.98
C SER A 348 4.04 -44.29 30.05
N HIS A 349 2.74 -44.22 29.75
CA HIS A 349 1.68 -44.72 30.65
C HIS A 349 1.82 -46.23 30.92
N TYR A 350 1.98 -47.06 29.87
CA TYR A 350 2.12 -48.50 30.07
C TYR A 350 3.40 -48.88 30.83
N ILE A 351 4.53 -48.25 30.50
CA ILE A 351 5.81 -48.50 31.19
C ILE A 351 5.71 -48.11 32.67
N ASN A 352 5.16 -46.93 32.97
CA ASN A 352 4.99 -46.48 34.36
C ASN A 352 4.08 -47.42 35.16
N ASN A 353 3.01 -47.93 34.56
CA ASN A 353 2.13 -48.91 35.20
C ASN A 353 2.87 -50.23 35.48
N ALA A 354 3.64 -50.74 34.51
CA ALA A 354 4.44 -51.96 34.69
C ALA A 354 5.51 -51.77 35.79
N ILE A 355 6.23 -50.65 35.79
CA ILE A 355 7.22 -50.31 36.83
C ILE A 355 6.56 -50.22 38.21
N SER A 356 5.41 -49.55 38.31
CA SER A 356 4.67 -49.42 39.57
C SER A 356 4.22 -50.78 40.11
N ALA A 357 3.76 -51.67 39.23
CA ALA A 357 3.40 -53.04 39.58
C ALA A 357 4.62 -53.85 40.06
N ILE A 358 5.76 -53.73 39.37
CA ILE A 358 7.02 -54.40 39.77
C ILE A 358 7.48 -53.93 41.14
N LEU A 359 7.58 -52.61 41.34
CA LEU A 359 8.04 -52.01 42.60
C LEU A 359 7.13 -52.39 43.76
N GLY A 360 5.81 -52.22 43.61
CA GLY A 360 4.87 -52.55 44.68
C GLY A 360 4.89 -54.04 45.05
N ARG A 361 5.09 -54.94 44.08
CA ARG A 361 5.22 -56.38 44.35
C ARG A 361 6.57 -56.75 44.95
N ALA A 362 7.65 -56.10 44.52
CA ALA A 362 8.99 -56.30 45.07
C ALA A 362 9.06 -55.87 46.55
N GLU A 363 8.48 -54.72 46.91
CA GLU A 363 8.38 -54.24 48.29
C GLU A 363 7.58 -55.22 49.17
N LEU A 364 6.49 -55.80 48.65
CA LEU A 364 5.71 -56.80 49.37
C LEU A 364 6.51 -58.10 49.61
N ILE A 365 7.27 -58.56 48.62
CA ILE A 365 8.17 -59.71 48.76
C ILE A 365 9.26 -59.42 49.81
N GLU A 366 9.91 -58.26 49.73
CA GLU A 366 10.97 -57.85 50.66
C GLU A 366 10.45 -57.73 52.11
N ALA A 367 9.26 -57.13 52.29
CA ALA A 367 8.62 -57.02 53.59
C ALA A 367 8.24 -58.39 54.18
N GLY A 368 7.82 -59.35 53.35
CA GLY A 368 7.54 -60.72 53.76
C GLY A 368 8.80 -61.50 54.17
N ILE A 369 9.87 -61.38 53.39
CA ILE A 369 11.18 -61.95 53.70
C ILE A 369 11.70 -61.43 55.05
N THR A 370 11.59 -60.13 55.28
CA THR A 370 12.06 -59.47 56.51
C THR A 370 11.29 -59.91 57.76
N ARG A 371 10.01 -60.29 57.61
CA ARG A 371 9.17 -60.84 58.69
C ARG A 371 9.36 -62.34 58.95
N GLY A 372 10.19 -63.03 58.17
CA GLY A 372 10.38 -64.49 58.28
C GLY A 372 9.21 -65.30 57.71
N GLU A 373 8.27 -64.66 57.02
CA GLU A 373 7.10 -65.26 56.37
C GLU A 373 7.46 -65.68 54.94
N ILE A 374 8.42 -66.60 54.80
CA ILE A 374 8.72 -67.19 53.50
C ILE A 374 7.93 -68.49 53.40
N ILE A 375 6.81 -68.43 52.65
CA ILE A 375 5.91 -69.49 52.14
C ILE A 375 4.49 -69.47 52.75
N ASP A 376 3.47 -69.53 51.89
CA ASP A 376 2.39 -70.52 52.04
C ASP A 376 1.72 -70.88 50.68
N LYS A 377 1.14 -72.08 50.67
CA LYS A 377 0.20 -72.75 49.75
C LYS A 377 -0.94 -71.89 49.17
N ASN A 378 -1.05 -70.60 49.48
CA ASN A 378 -1.97 -69.63 48.85
C ASN A 378 -1.26 -68.51 48.04
N GLY A 379 0.06 -68.61 47.80
CA GLY A 379 0.68 -67.98 46.64
C GLY A 379 1.06 -66.50 46.75
N SER A 380 1.43 -65.91 47.90
CA SER A 380 1.82 -64.48 47.93
C SER A 380 3.11 -64.16 47.15
N ALA A 381 4.18 -64.96 47.33
CA ALA A 381 5.44 -64.80 46.60
C ALA A 381 5.34 -65.31 45.15
N GLY A 382 4.58 -66.39 44.92
CA GLY A 382 4.32 -66.93 43.58
C GLY A 382 3.50 -65.97 42.71
N LEU A 383 2.38 -65.46 43.23
CA LEU A 383 1.54 -64.46 42.57
C LEU A 383 2.32 -63.16 42.34
N SER A 384 3.09 -62.70 43.32
CA SER A 384 3.91 -61.48 43.16
C SER A 384 5.01 -61.66 42.12
N SER A 385 5.66 -62.84 42.06
CA SER A 385 6.64 -63.17 41.01
C SER A 385 5.98 -63.25 39.63
N GLN A 386 4.79 -63.84 39.54
CA GLN A 386 4.04 -63.94 38.30
C GLN A 386 3.63 -62.56 37.77
N ILE A 387 3.15 -61.66 38.64
CA ILE A 387 2.82 -60.27 38.27
C ILE A 387 4.06 -59.49 37.85
N ILE A 388 5.22 -59.72 38.48
CA ILE A 388 6.49 -59.11 38.06
C ILE A 388 6.89 -59.61 36.66
N ILE A 389 6.77 -60.91 36.40
CA ILE A 389 7.07 -61.51 35.08
C ILE A 389 6.13 -60.93 34.01
N GLU A 390 4.82 -60.87 34.28
CA GLU A 390 3.83 -60.28 33.37
C GLU A 390 4.11 -58.80 33.08
N ALA A 391 4.57 -58.03 34.08
CA ALA A 391 4.97 -56.64 33.90
C ALA A 391 6.26 -56.50 33.07
N VAL A 392 7.23 -57.41 33.22
CA VAL A 392 8.45 -57.45 32.39
C VAL A 392 8.15 -57.86 30.95
N ASP A 393 7.23 -58.81 30.74
CA ASP A 393 6.76 -59.22 29.42
C ASP A 393 6.00 -58.08 28.74
N THR A 394 5.17 -57.34 29.50
CA THR A 394 4.50 -56.12 29.03
C THR A 394 5.50 -55.08 28.53
N ILE A 395 6.56 -54.81 29.31
CA ILE A 395 7.64 -53.89 28.89
C ILE A 395 8.34 -54.40 27.63
N SER A 396 8.62 -55.71 27.55
CA SER A 396 9.31 -56.32 26.41
C SER A 396 8.48 -56.23 25.11
N ILE A 397 7.17 -56.43 25.19
CA ILE A 397 6.24 -56.24 24.08
C ILE A 397 6.25 -54.78 23.60
N ILE A 398 6.13 -53.85 24.54
CA ILE A 398 6.12 -52.40 24.24
C ILE A 398 7.42 -51.97 23.56
N LEU A 399 8.57 -52.41 24.08
CA LEU A 399 9.88 -52.12 23.49
C LEU A 399 10.04 -52.76 22.10
N GLY A 400 9.51 -53.97 21.91
CA GLY A 400 9.51 -54.66 20.62
C GLY A 400 8.71 -53.91 19.55
N GLU A 401 7.55 -53.36 19.92
CA GLU A 401 6.74 -52.57 19.01
C GLU A 401 7.31 -51.15 18.76
N LEU A 402 7.92 -50.52 19.78
CA LEU A 402 8.67 -49.25 19.63
C LEU A 402 9.82 -49.36 18.61
N ASN A 403 10.55 -50.47 18.65
CA ASN A 403 11.70 -50.68 17.77
C ASN A 403 11.29 -50.73 16.28
N LYS A 404 10.07 -51.21 15.97
CA LYS A 404 9.54 -51.24 14.60
C LYS A 404 9.24 -49.85 14.05
N ILE A 405 8.92 -48.89 14.91
CA ILE A 405 8.63 -47.50 14.52
C ILE A 405 9.94 -46.75 14.23
N SER A 406 11.02 -47.07 14.95
CA SER A 406 12.35 -46.48 14.70
C SER A 406 12.96 -46.83 13.32
N MET A 407 12.40 -47.81 12.62
CA MET A 407 12.85 -48.29 11.30
C MET A 407 12.11 -47.66 10.12
N TYR A 408 11.05 -46.87 10.35
CA TYR A 408 10.30 -46.20 9.29
C TYR A 408 10.82 -44.77 9.08
N ASP A 409 11.58 -44.57 8.00
CA ASP A 409 12.17 -43.27 7.61
C ASP A 409 11.15 -42.32 6.93
N ASP A 410 9.92 -42.77 6.67
CA ASP A 410 8.92 -41.99 5.92
C ASP A 410 7.72 -41.58 6.79
N SER A 411 7.79 -40.35 7.29
CA SER A 411 6.75 -39.71 8.13
C SER A 411 5.37 -39.59 7.47
N SER A 412 5.24 -39.88 6.17
CA SER A 412 3.98 -39.75 5.43
C SER A 412 2.97 -40.88 5.68
N GLN A 413 3.35 -41.95 6.39
CA GLN A 413 2.46 -43.09 6.71
C GLN A 413 1.97 -43.09 8.17
N LEU A 414 2.45 -42.16 8.99
CA LEU A 414 2.03 -42.00 10.38
C LEU A 414 0.81 -41.06 10.43
N ASP A 415 -0.37 -41.63 10.21
CA ASP A 415 -1.66 -40.96 10.38
C ASP A 415 -2.46 -41.53 11.56
N ASP A 416 -3.63 -40.95 11.84
CA ASP A 416 -4.51 -41.41 12.94
C ASP A 416 -4.98 -42.86 12.77
N SER A 417 -5.06 -43.36 11.53
CA SER A 417 -5.43 -44.75 11.26
C SER A 417 -4.33 -45.72 11.66
N TYR A 418 -3.07 -45.37 11.40
CA TYR A 418 -1.92 -46.14 11.86
C TYR A 418 -1.87 -46.22 13.39
N LEU A 419 -2.16 -45.09 14.06
CA LEU A 419 -2.18 -45.02 15.52
C LEU A 419 -3.23 -45.96 16.13
N ALA A 420 -4.44 -45.97 15.55
CA ALA A 420 -5.53 -46.84 16.00
C ALA A 420 -5.22 -48.33 15.84
N ASP A 421 -4.70 -48.74 14.67
CA ASP A 421 -4.31 -50.13 14.40
C ASP A 421 -3.17 -50.59 15.31
N PHE A 422 -2.24 -49.68 15.61
CA PHE A 422 -1.13 -49.94 16.52
C PHE A 422 -1.59 -50.15 17.97
N GLU A 423 -2.45 -49.28 18.50
CA GLU A 423 -3.02 -49.45 19.84
C GLU A 423 -3.84 -50.75 19.96
N GLU A 424 -4.57 -51.11 18.92
CA GLU A 424 -5.36 -52.35 18.87
C GLU A 424 -4.44 -53.59 18.92
N LYS A 425 -3.30 -53.56 18.22
CA LYS A 425 -2.28 -54.62 18.28
C LYS A 425 -1.70 -54.80 19.67
N ILE A 426 -1.31 -53.71 20.35
CA ILE A 426 -0.80 -53.77 21.73
C ILE A 426 -1.87 -54.34 22.67
N LYS A 427 -3.11 -53.82 22.61
CA LYS A 427 -4.22 -54.32 23.44
C LYS A 427 -4.49 -55.82 23.20
N THR A 428 -4.37 -56.28 21.95
CA THR A 428 -4.56 -57.68 21.58
C THR A 428 -3.44 -58.56 22.14
N GLN A 429 -2.19 -58.16 22.00
CA GLN A 429 -1.03 -58.89 22.52
C GLN A 429 -1.06 -58.99 24.06
N LEU A 430 -1.40 -57.90 24.75
CA LEU A 430 -1.56 -57.88 26.21
C LEU A 430 -2.70 -58.80 26.68
N LYS A 431 -3.86 -58.78 26.01
CA LYS A 431 -4.96 -59.73 26.29
C LYS A 431 -4.58 -61.20 26.08
N ASN A 432 -3.69 -61.48 25.12
CA ASN A 432 -3.22 -62.83 24.88
C ASN A 432 -2.25 -63.31 25.97
N LEU A 433 -1.45 -62.41 26.54
CA LEU A 433 -0.64 -62.71 27.74
C LEU A 433 -1.51 -63.04 28.95
N GLU A 434 -2.52 -62.22 29.26
CA GLU A 434 -3.44 -62.46 30.38
C GLU A 434 -4.20 -63.81 30.25
N LYS A 435 -4.50 -64.22 29.01
CA LYS A 435 -5.12 -65.53 28.75
C LYS A 435 -4.13 -66.70 28.87
N ALA A 436 -2.86 -66.49 28.55
CA ALA A 436 -1.82 -67.51 28.66
C ALA A 436 -1.35 -67.72 30.11
N SER A 437 -1.51 -66.71 30.97
CA SER A 437 -1.14 -66.78 32.39
C SER A 437 -2.29 -67.18 33.33
N ALA A 438 -3.52 -67.34 32.81
CA ALA A 438 -4.66 -67.83 33.58
C ALA A 438 -4.40 -69.26 34.10
N PRO A 439 -4.69 -69.57 35.39
CA PRO A 439 -4.45 -70.91 35.92
C PRO A 439 -5.33 -71.93 35.17
N ILE A 440 -4.70 -72.98 34.63
CA ILE A 440 -5.43 -74.16 34.16
C ILE A 440 -6.20 -74.71 35.37
N GLY A 441 -7.52 -74.69 35.29
CA GLY A 441 -8.41 -74.99 36.40
C GLY A 441 -8.07 -76.26 37.16
N GLY A 442 -8.16 -76.15 38.49
CA GLY A 442 -8.25 -77.24 39.45
C GLY A 442 -9.37 -76.94 40.43
#